data_AF-A0A0M7B0L3-F1
#
_entry.id   AF-A0A0M7B0L3-F1
#
_cell.length_a   1.000
_cell.length_b   1.000
_cell.length_c   1.000
_cell.angle_alpha   90.00
_cell.angle_beta   90.00
_cell.angle_gamma   90.00
#
_symmetry.space_group_name_H-M   'P 1'
#
loop_
_entity.id
_entity.type
_entity.pdbx_description
1 polymer ?
#
loop_
_entity_poly.entity_id
_entity_poly.type
_entity_poly.pdbx_seq_one_letter_code
_entity_poly.pdbx_strand_id
1 'polypeptide(L)'
;MRHVFETVVARCIEEGLVSGQRLAADASLIQADANRQNSIPQADWEPDKIDPADAPRAVREYLETLDDEAFGAASPVGPKFTSHSDPATQWTGARGGPAYFVYSANYLIDTDHSIILDVEATRSIRQAELGAVRTMIDRWTTGLI
;
A
#
# COMPACT_ATOMS: atom_id res chain seq x y z
N MET A 1 2.04 -14.97 7.28
CA MET A 1 3.31 -14.44 6.75
C MET A 1 3.94 -13.42 7.71
N ARG A 2 3.18 -12.47 8.27
CA ARG A 2 3.71 -11.45 9.20
C ARG A 2 4.52 -12.01 10.39
N HIS A 3 4.00 -13.04 11.07
CA HIS A 3 4.73 -13.69 12.17
C HIS A 3 6.13 -14.21 11.79
N VAL A 4 6.29 -14.77 10.59
CA VAL A 4 7.60 -15.28 10.12
C VAL A 4 8.54 -14.11 9.84
N PHE A 5 8.04 -13.05 9.22
CA PHE A 5 8.80 -11.83 8.97
C PHE A 5 9.29 -11.21 10.28
N GLU A 6 8.39 -10.99 11.24
CA GLU A 6 8.71 -10.44 12.57
C GLU A 6 9.72 -11.33 13.31
N THR A 7 9.57 -12.66 13.25
CA THR A 7 10.52 -13.59 13.86
C THR A 7 11.93 -13.44 13.27
N VAL A 8 12.04 -13.26 11.94
CA VAL A 8 13.34 -13.03 11.29
C VAL A 8 13.94 -11.69 11.70
N VAL A 9 13.13 -10.62 11.73
CA VAL A 9 13.57 -9.28 12.17
C VAL A 9 14.05 -9.33 13.63
N ALA A 10 13.31 -9.97 14.53
CA ALA A 10 13.70 -10.16 15.93
C ALA A 10 15.05 -10.86 16.06
N ARG A 11 15.32 -11.90 15.26
CA ARG A 11 16.64 -12.55 15.23
C ARG A 11 17.73 -11.62 14.71
N CYS A 12 17.46 -10.82 13.68
CA CYS A 12 18.43 -9.83 13.20
C CYS A 12 18.77 -8.78 14.28
N ILE A 13 17.82 -8.41 15.13
CA ILE A 13 18.05 -7.51 16.28
C ILE A 13 18.93 -8.21 17.33
N GLU A 14 18.57 -9.43 17.74
CA GLU A 14 19.32 -10.20 18.74
C GLU A 14 20.78 -10.44 18.33
N GLU A 15 21.02 -10.69 17.04
CA GLU A 15 22.36 -10.90 16.48
C GLU A 15 23.11 -9.58 16.18
N GLY A 16 22.52 -8.42 16.48
CA GLY A 16 23.14 -7.10 16.30
C GLY A 16 23.27 -6.65 14.84
N LEU A 17 22.47 -7.21 13.92
CA LEU A 17 22.41 -6.81 12.52
C LEU A 17 21.57 -5.55 12.29
N VAL A 18 20.72 -5.19 13.26
CA VAL A 18 19.89 -3.99 13.24
C VAL A 18 20.38 -3.05 14.34
N SER A 19 20.82 -1.84 13.97
CA SER A 19 21.25 -0.84 14.95
C SER A 19 20.10 0.01 15.47
N GLY A 20 19.04 0.17 14.67
CA GLY A 20 17.89 1.02 14.96
C GLY A 20 18.18 2.51 14.86
N GLN A 21 19.38 2.91 14.42
CA GLN A 21 19.82 4.31 14.40
C GLN A 21 19.72 4.97 13.03
N ARG A 22 19.82 4.19 11.95
CA ARG A 22 19.86 4.69 10.57
C ARG A 22 18.74 4.06 9.78
N LEU A 23 17.59 4.72 9.83
CA LEU A 23 16.38 4.27 9.15
C LEU A 23 16.23 5.00 7.82
N ALA A 24 15.88 4.24 6.78
CA ALA A 24 15.43 4.75 5.50
C ALA A 24 14.04 4.20 5.19
N ALA A 25 13.23 4.99 4.49
CA ALA A 25 11.95 4.54 3.96
C ALA A 25 11.97 4.68 2.45
N ASP A 26 11.40 3.70 1.77
CA ASP A 26 11.29 3.68 0.31
C ASP A 26 10.05 2.87 -0.10
N ALA A 27 9.63 3.02 -1.35
CA ALA A 27 8.43 2.43 -1.90
C ALA A 27 8.69 1.87 -3.29
N SER A 28 8.40 0.58 -3.46
CA SER A 28 8.43 -0.07 -4.77
C SER A 28 7.06 -0.02 -5.43
N LEU A 29 7.01 0.45 -6.68
CA LEU A 29 5.80 0.38 -7.50
C LEU A 29 5.58 -1.04 -8.01
N ILE A 30 4.50 -1.66 -7.53
CA ILE A 30 4.04 -2.98 -7.93
C ILE A 30 2.90 -2.79 -8.93
N GLN A 31 3.08 -3.32 -10.14
CA GLN A 31 2.03 -3.29 -11.15
C GLN A 31 0.86 -4.17 -10.70
N ALA A 32 -0.34 -3.60 -10.68
CA ALA A 32 -1.55 -4.34 -10.43
C ALA A 32 -1.95 -5.17 -11.67
N ASP A 33 -2.58 -6.31 -11.44
CA ASP A 33 -3.21 -7.12 -12.49
C ASP A 33 -4.55 -6.48 -12.92
N ALA A 34 -4.45 -5.28 -13.47
CA ALA A 34 -5.58 -4.49 -13.93
C ALA A 34 -5.36 -4.05 -15.37
N ASN A 35 -6.27 -4.45 -16.26
CA ASN A 35 -6.19 -4.08 -17.66
C ASN A 35 -6.50 -2.59 -17.83
N ARG A 36 -5.51 -1.81 -18.28
CA ARG A 36 -5.64 -0.37 -18.54
C ARG A 36 -6.73 0.03 -19.56
N GLN A 37 -7.19 -0.90 -20.40
CA GLN A 37 -8.28 -0.65 -21.34
C GLN A 37 -9.65 -0.89 -20.71
N ASN A 38 -9.70 -1.67 -19.62
CA ASN A 38 -10.91 -1.93 -18.84
C ASN A 38 -10.99 -0.92 -17.67
N SER A 39 -11.04 0.36 -18.02
CA SER A 39 -11.07 1.45 -17.04
C SER A 39 -11.93 2.59 -17.56
N ILE A 40 -12.40 3.43 -16.64
CA ILE A 40 -13.23 4.59 -16.92
C ILE A 40 -12.55 5.86 -16.39
N PRO A 41 -12.71 7.03 -17.06
CA PRO A 41 -12.30 8.29 -16.47
C PRO A 41 -12.97 8.50 -15.11
N GLN A 42 -12.25 9.07 -14.15
CA GLN A 42 -12.77 9.27 -12.80
C GLN A 42 -14.03 10.15 -12.76
N ALA A 43 -14.18 11.08 -13.71
CA ALA A 43 -15.38 11.93 -13.80
C ALA A 43 -16.66 11.14 -14.12
N ASP A 44 -16.52 9.98 -14.76
CA ASP A 44 -17.63 9.09 -15.13
C ASP A 44 -17.73 7.89 -14.17
N TRP A 45 -16.87 7.83 -13.15
CA TRP A 45 -16.93 6.82 -12.09
C TRP A 45 -18.02 7.20 -11.07
N GLU A 46 -19.13 6.45 -11.08
CA GLU A 46 -20.31 6.72 -10.25
C GLU A 46 -20.53 5.59 -9.22
N PRO A 47 -19.67 5.48 -8.19
CA PRO A 47 -19.77 4.40 -7.20
C PRO A 47 -21.07 4.48 -6.38
N ASP A 48 -21.63 5.69 -6.20
CA ASP A 48 -22.87 5.92 -5.46
C ASP A 48 -24.11 5.28 -6.10
N LYS A 49 -24.02 4.85 -7.37
CA LYS A 49 -25.10 4.12 -8.04
C LYS A 49 -25.10 2.63 -7.74
N ILE A 50 -24.07 2.13 -7.06
CA ILE A 50 -23.93 0.72 -6.68
C ILE A 50 -24.57 0.56 -5.30
N ASP A 51 -25.55 -0.32 -5.16
CA ASP A 51 -26.05 -0.71 -3.83
C ASP A 51 -25.06 -1.72 -3.20
N PRO A 52 -24.38 -1.38 -2.09
CA PRO A 52 -23.47 -2.31 -1.43
C PRO A 52 -24.18 -3.60 -0.98
N ALA A 53 -25.50 -3.56 -0.73
CA ALA A 53 -26.28 -4.73 -0.33
C ALA A 53 -26.39 -5.78 -1.46
N ASP A 54 -26.30 -5.36 -2.72
CA ASP A 54 -26.30 -6.25 -3.89
C ASP A 54 -24.97 -7.00 -4.05
N ALA A 55 -23.90 -6.55 -3.38
CA ALA A 55 -22.61 -7.21 -3.43
C ALA A 55 -22.63 -8.56 -2.69
N PRO A 56 -22.01 -9.62 -3.26
CA PRO A 56 -21.83 -10.90 -2.57
C PRO A 56 -21.21 -10.72 -1.19
N ARG A 57 -21.60 -11.56 -0.22
CA ARG A 57 -21.10 -11.46 1.17
C ARG A 57 -19.57 -11.38 1.23
N ALA A 58 -18.87 -12.22 0.46
CA ALA A 58 -17.41 -12.23 0.42
C ALA A 58 -16.79 -10.91 -0.07
N VAL A 59 -17.46 -10.20 -0.99
CA VAL A 59 -16.99 -8.88 -1.48
C VAL A 59 -17.15 -7.84 -0.38
N ARG A 60 -18.28 -7.84 0.32
CA ARG A 60 -18.52 -6.92 1.45
C ARG A 60 -17.52 -7.16 2.58
N GLU A 61 -17.38 -8.42 3.02
CA GLU A 61 -16.43 -8.81 4.06
C GLU A 61 -14.99 -8.40 3.68
N TYR A 62 -14.60 -8.59 2.41
CA TYR A 62 -13.30 -8.14 1.93
C TYR A 62 -13.13 -6.62 2.03
N LEU A 63 -14.09 -5.85 1.51
CA LEU A 63 -14.02 -4.38 1.52
C LEU A 63 -14.06 -3.79 2.93
N GLU A 64 -14.77 -4.41 3.87
CA GLU A 64 -14.78 -4.01 5.30
C GLU A 64 -13.41 -4.18 5.97
N THR A 65 -12.57 -5.10 5.48
CA THR A 65 -11.20 -5.28 6.00
C THR A 65 -10.16 -4.41 5.32
N LEU A 66 -10.52 -3.75 4.22
CA LEU A 66 -9.58 -2.91 3.48
C LEU A 66 -9.33 -1.62 4.26
N ASP A 67 -8.06 -1.25 4.43
CA ASP A 67 -7.68 -0.01 5.10
C ASP A 67 -8.07 1.20 4.23
N ASP A 68 -9.18 1.84 4.60
CA ASP A 68 -9.68 3.00 3.87
C ASP A 68 -8.67 4.16 3.91
N GLU A 69 -7.93 4.37 5.00
CA GLU A 69 -6.91 5.43 5.09
C GLU A 69 -5.77 5.18 4.08
N ALA A 70 -5.36 3.92 3.91
CA ALA A 70 -4.27 3.54 3.01
C ALA A 70 -4.67 3.46 1.52
N PHE A 71 -5.91 3.08 1.22
CA PHE A 71 -6.35 2.75 -0.14
C PHE A 71 -7.42 3.70 -0.71
N GLY A 72 -8.40 4.10 0.09
CA GLY A 72 -9.54 4.92 -0.34
C GLY A 72 -9.35 6.41 -0.03
N ALA A 73 -9.41 6.75 1.25
CA ALA A 73 -9.33 8.09 1.82
C ALA A 73 -7.93 8.72 1.87
N ALA A 74 -6.89 8.03 1.37
CA ALA A 74 -5.52 8.55 1.32
C ALA A 74 -5.39 9.93 0.66
N SER A 75 -6.30 10.28 -0.25
CA SER A 75 -6.35 11.60 -0.88
C SER A 75 -7.79 11.96 -1.25
N PRO A 76 -8.23 13.21 -1.06
CA PRO A 76 -9.54 13.67 -1.56
C PRO A 76 -9.58 13.75 -3.09
N VAL A 77 -8.42 13.67 -3.76
CA VAL A 77 -8.32 13.69 -5.22
C VAL A 77 -8.32 12.24 -5.73
N GLY A 78 -9.38 11.89 -6.46
CA GLY A 78 -9.50 10.62 -7.16
C GLY A 78 -8.40 10.42 -8.23
N PRO A 79 -8.13 9.17 -8.64
CA PRO A 79 -7.18 8.90 -9.72
C PRO A 79 -7.70 9.49 -11.04
N LYS A 80 -6.87 9.54 -12.10
CA LYS A 80 -7.34 10.03 -13.41
C LYS A 80 -8.30 9.04 -14.08
N PHE A 81 -7.99 7.76 -13.93
CA PHE A 81 -8.78 6.63 -14.41
C PHE A 81 -8.92 5.62 -13.28
N THR A 82 -10.05 4.93 -13.27
CA THR A 82 -10.38 3.89 -12.28
C THR A 82 -10.59 2.59 -13.02
N SER A 83 -9.90 1.54 -12.56
CA SER A 83 -10.07 0.19 -13.09
C SER A 83 -11.41 -0.37 -12.62
N HIS A 84 -12.15 -1.02 -13.51
CA HIS A 84 -13.39 -1.71 -13.11
C HIS A 84 -13.13 -2.94 -12.24
N SER A 85 -12.00 -3.62 -12.44
CA SER A 85 -11.66 -4.84 -11.71
C SER A 85 -10.89 -4.57 -10.41
N ASP A 86 -10.23 -3.41 -10.32
CA ASP A 86 -9.46 -3.04 -9.13
C ASP A 86 -9.45 -1.51 -8.88
N PRO A 87 -10.53 -0.95 -8.32
CA PRO A 87 -10.69 0.49 -8.13
C PRO A 87 -9.70 1.14 -7.15
N ALA A 88 -9.06 0.36 -6.27
CA ALA A 88 -8.11 0.87 -5.27
C ALA A 88 -6.73 1.22 -5.87
N THR A 89 -6.45 0.73 -7.08
CA THR A 89 -5.17 0.96 -7.75
C THR A 89 -4.99 2.41 -8.20
N GLN A 90 -3.74 2.88 -8.17
CA GLN A 90 -3.41 4.19 -8.70
C GLN A 90 -3.06 4.12 -10.19
N TRP A 91 -3.66 4.98 -11.00
CA TRP A 91 -3.21 5.27 -12.35
C TRP A 91 -1.92 6.11 -12.34
N THR A 92 -0.83 5.62 -12.95
CA THR A 92 0.46 6.33 -12.98
C THR A 92 1.18 6.23 -14.32
N GLY A 93 1.95 7.26 -14.65
CA GLY A 93 2.92 7.30 -15.75
C GLY A 93 4.38 7.32 -15.30
N ALA A 94 4.67 7.01 -14.02
CA ALA A 94 5.97 7.24 -13.38
C ALA A 94 7.17 6.54 -14.08
N ARG A 95 6.94 5.46 -14.84
CA ARG A 95 8.01 4.74 -15.58
C ARG A 95 8.35 5.34 -16.95
N GLY A 96 7.80 6.50 -17.31
CA GLY A 96 8.10 7.17 -18.59
C GLY A 96 7.55 6.46 -19.84
N GLY A 97 6.73 5.43 -19.66
CA GLY A 97 6.01 4.71 -20.73
C GLY A 97 4.49 4.90 -20.66
N PRO A 98 3.70 4.02 -21.30
CA PRO A 98 2.26 4.03 -21.15
C PRO A 98 1.86 3.91 -19.69
N ALA A 99 0.86 4.69 -19.29
CA ALA A 99 0.37 4.65 -17.93
C ALA A 99 -0.33 3.31 -17.63
N TYR A 100 -0.28 2.93 -16.35
CA TYR A 100 -0.71 1.63 -15.84
C TYR A 100 -1.17 1.77 -14.38
N PHE A 101 -1.79 0.71 -13.86
CA PHE A 101 -2.31 0.64 -12.51
C PHE A 101 -1.28 0.04 -11.54
N VAL A 102 -1.13 0.63 -10.37
CA VAL A 102 -0.10 0.26 -9.38
C VAL A 102 -0.56 0.34 -7.93
N TYR A 103 0.15 -0.43 -7.11
CA TYR A 103 0.26 -0.29 -5.65
C TYR A 103 1.69 0.05 -5.25
N SER A 104 1.84 0.62 -4.05
CA SER A 104 3.15 0.86 -3.45
C SER A 104 3.37 -0.15 -2.35
N ALA A 105 4.46 -0.91 -2.46
CA ALA A 105 5.00 -1.71 -1.37
C ALA A 105 6.02 -0.84 -0.64
N ASN A 106 5.61 -0.25 0.48
CA ASN A 106 6.43 0.59 1.32
C ASN A 106 7.21 -0.28 2.30
N TYR A 107 8.45 0.09 2.58
CA TYR A 107 9.28 -0.62 3.54
C TYR A 107 10.16 0.34 4.34
N LEU A 108 10.32 0.02 5.62
CA LEU A 108 11.27 0.67 6.53
C LEU A 108 12.54 -0.19 6.59
N ILE A 109 13.71 0.42 6.40
CA ILE A 109 14.99 -0.28 6.30
C ILE A 109 15.96 0.24 7.37
N ASP A 110 16.61 -0.66 8.10
CA ASP A 110 17.87 -0.36 8.78
C ASP A 110 19.03 -0.46 7.78
N THR A 111 19.74 0.64 7.61
CA THR A 111 20.71 0.75 6.51
C THR A 111 22.07 0.14 6.79
N ASP A 112 22.38 -0.30 8.03
CA ASP A 112 23.71 -0.84 8.32
C ASP A 112 23.93 -2.18 7.61
N HIS A 113 22.89 -3.02 7.55
CA HIS A 113 22.89 -4.28 6.80
C HIS A 113 21.75 -4.36 5.77
N SER A 114 21.04 -3.26 5.52
CA SER A 114 19.89 -3.18 4.60
C SER A 114 18.77 -4.15 4.95
N ILE A 115 18.45 -4.24 6.26
CA ILE A 115 17.38 -5.11 6.77
C ILE A 115 16.05 -4.37 6.71
N ILE A 116 15.05 -4.96 6.05
CA ILE A 116 13.68 -4.47 6.08
C ILE A 116 13.07 -4.79 7.44
N LEU A 117 12.69 -3.76 8.20
CA LEU A 117 12.15 -3.85 9.55
C LEU A 117 10.63 -3.96 9.58
N ASP A 118 9.96 -3.31 8.62
CA ASP A 118 8.50 -3.33 8.49
C ASP A 118 8.10 -3.03 7.05
N VAL A 119 6.87 -3.40 6.70
CA VAL A 119 6.29 -3.21 5.37
C VAL A 119 4.84 -2.76 5.46
N GLU A 120 4.42 -1.92 4.51
CA GLU A 120 3.04 -1.49 4.36
C GLU A 120 2.65 -1.38 2.89
N ALA A 121 1.51 -1.98 2.55
CA ALA A 121 0.96 -1.87 1.20
C ALA A 121 -0.03 -0.71 1.14
N THR A 122 0.09 0.15 0.14
CA THR A 122 -0.81 1.29 -0.03
C THR A 122 -1.15 1.52 -1.49
N ARG A 123 -2.17 2.36 -1.73
CA ARG A 123 -2.32 2.99 -3.04
C ARG A 123 -1.08 3.84 -3.35
N SER A 124 -0.57 3.80 -4.58
CA SER A 124 0.66 4.52 -4.97
C SER A 124 0.50 6.03 -5.10
N ILE A 125 0.23 6.70 -3.98
CA ILE A 125 0.13 8.15 -3.90
C ILE A 125 0.92 8.62 -2.69
N ARG A 126 1.60 9.76 -2.84
CA ARG A 126 2.53 10.28 -1.84
C ARG A 126 1.94 10.39 -0.44
N GLN A 127 0.67 10.77 -0.33
CA GLN A 127 -0.05 10.88 0.93
C GLN A 127 -0.16 9.54 1.66
N ALA A 128 -0.49 8.47 0.94
CA ALA A 128 -0.57 7.13 1.51
C ALA A 128 0.81 6.61 1.90
N GLU A 129 1.83 6.84 1.06
CA GLU A 129 3.21 6.45 1.33
C GLU A 129 3.75 7.12 2.61
N LEU A 130 3.46 8.41 2.80
CA LEU A 130 3.82 9.12 4.05
C LEU A 130 3.08 8.56 5.27
N GLY A 131 1.79 8.21 5.12
CA GLY A 131 1.01 7.54 6.16
C GLY A 131 1.62 6.21 6.56
N ALA A 132 1.96 5.37 5.58
CA ALA A 132 2.66 4.10 5.78
C ALA A 132 3.99 4.27 6.52
N VAL A 133 4.81 5.26 6.15
CA VAL A 133 6.08 5.54 6.85
C VAL A 133 5.84 5.88 8.32
N ARG A 134 4.83 6.72 8.62
CA ARG A 134 4.47 7.04 10.01
C ARG A 134 4.08 5.77 10.77
N THR A 135 3.18 4.98 10.21
CA THR A 135 2.71 3.72 10.82
C THR A 135 3.87 2.74 11.11
N MET A 136 4.79 2.56 10.15
CA MET A 136 5.94 1.67 10.33
C MET A 136 6.91 2.18 11.42
N ILE A 137 7.16 3.50 11.48
CA ILE A 137 7.99 4.11 12.53
C ILE A 137 7.32 3.96 13.90
N ASP A 138 6.02 4.19 13.99
CA ASP A 138 5.27 4.07 15.25
C ASP A 138 5.32 2.63 15.78
N ARG A 139 5.17 1.62 14.91
CA ARG A 139 5.30 0.21 15.30
C ARG A 139 6.72 -0.17 15.71
N TRP A 140 7.72 0.29 14.97
CA TRP A 140 9.13 0.10 15.32
C TRP A 140 9.46 0.67 16.71
N THR A 141 9.03 1.90 16.97
CA THR A 141 9.36 2.59 18.23
C THR A 141 8.57 2.09 19.42
N THR A 142 7.38 1.52 19.21
CA THR A 142 6.55 0.95 20.29
C THR A 142 6.87 -0.52 20.61
N GLY A 143 7.82 -1.15 19.89
CA GLY A 143 8.25 -2.53 20.15
C GLY A 143 7.24 -3.59 19.67
N LEU A 144 6.45 -3.26 18.64
CA LEU A 144 5.49 -4.17 18.01
C LEU A 144 6.12 -5.09 16.95
N ILE A 145 7.46 -5.20 16.94
CA ILE A 145 8.24 -6.07 16.04
C ILE A 145 9.23 -6.90 16.85
#